data_AF-A0A2P5ANU5-F1
#
_entry.id   AF-A0A2P5ANU5-F1
#
_cell.length_a   1.000
_cell.length_b   1.000
_cell.length_c   1.000
_cell.angle_alpha   90.00
_cell.angle_beta   90.00
_cell.angle_gamma   90.00
#
_symmetry.space_group_name_H-M   'P 1'
#
loop_
_entity.id
_entity.type
_entity.pdbx_description
1 polymer ?
#
loop_
_entity_poly.entity_id
_entity_poly.type
_entity_poly.pdbx_seq_one_letter_code
_entity_poly.pdbx_strand_id
1 'polypeptide(L)'
;MALSILKELLEGYVQSLFDEGVVNDQFSQIQTLKRIREPDFVVQLINTYLVDMETLISELTIFSDSLDVDFSKLALLARNAKGLSAW
;
A
#
# COMPACT_ATOMS: atom_id res chain seq x y z
N MET A 1 5.40 30.97 -2.38
CA MET A 1 6.20 30.51 -1.22
C MET A 1 5.60 29.27 -0.57
N ALA A 2 4.37 29.30 -0.04
CA ALA A 2 3.77 28.14 0.64
C ALA A 2 3.73 26.85 -0.20
N LEU A 3 3.40 26.95 -1.49
CA LEU A 3 3.35 25.79 -2.39
C LEU A 3 4.73 25.13 -2.62
N SER A 4 5.81 25.92 -2.65
CA SER A 4 7.17 25.42 -2.85
C SER A 4 7.65 24.65 -1.62
N ILE A 5 7.38 25.19 -0.43
CA ILE A 5 7.70 24.55 0.85
C ILE A 5 6.93 23.22 0.99
N LEU A 6 5.66 23.19 0.61
CA LEU A 6 4.85 21.98 0.67
C LEU A 6 5.37 20.88 -0.27
N LYS A 7 5.89 21.24 -1.43
CA LYS A 7 6.53 20.29 -2.37
C LYS A 7 7.81 19.71 -1.79
N GLU A 8 8.68 20.54 -1.24
CA GLU A 8 9.91 20.09 -0.57
C GLU A 8 9.62 19.14 0.59
N LEU A 9 8.62 19.46 1.42
CA LEU A 9 8.22 18.59 2.53
C LEU A 9 7.67 17.25 2.04
N LEU A 10 6.88 17.25 0.96
CA LEU A 10 6.35 16.03 0.37
C LEU A 10 7.47 15.16 -0.23
N GLU A 11 8.41 15.76 -0.94
CA GLU A 11 9.57 15.05 -1.51
C GLU A 11 10.44 14.46 -0.40
N GLY A 12 10.72 15.23 0.66
CA GLY A 12 11.46 14.74 1.82
C GLY A 12 10.76 13.59 2.56
N TYR A 13 9.43 13.66 2.69
CA TYR A 13 8.64 12.57 3.28
C TYR A 13 8.63 11.31 2.42
N VAL A 14 8.50 11.45 1.10
CA VAL A 14 8.59 10.29 0.19
C VAL A 14 9.97 9.66 0.28
N GLN A 15 11.04 10.45 0.35
CA GLN A 15 12.40 9.94 0.51
C GLN A 15 12.57 9.15 1.82
N SER A 16 12.02 9.63 2.94
CA SER A 16 12.10 8.88 4.21
C SER A 16 11.37 7.54 4.13
N LEU A 17 10.23 7.46 3.43
CA LEU A 17 9.52 6.19 3.21
C LEU A 17 10.36 5.19 2.40
N PHE A 18 11.18 5.67 1.46
CA PHE A 18 12.13 4.83 0.72
C PHE A 18 13.28 4.36 1.62
N ASP A 19 13.87 5.28 2.38
CA ASP A 19 15.02 4.99 3.24
C ASP A 19 14.65 4.01 4.38
N GLU A 20 13.41 4.09 4.88
CA GLU A 20 12.85 3.17 5.87
C GLU A 20 12.39 1.83 5.27
N GLY A 21 12.39 1.70 3.93
CA GLY A 21 11.96 0.50 3.23
C GLY A 21 10.45 0.26 3.26
N VAL A 22 9.67 1.28 3.58
CA VAL A 22 8.19 1.24 3.56
C VAL A 22 7.67 1.17 2.12
N VAL A 23 8.35 1.84 1.19
CA VAL A 23 8.08 1.80 -0.25
C VAL A 23 9.35 1.41 -1.01
N ASN A 24 9.20 0.81 -2.19
CA ASN A 24 10.32 0.38 -3.03
C ASN A 24 10.25 0.98 -4.44
N ASP A 25 11.18 0.57 -5.31
CA ASP A 25 11.31 1.12 -6.68
C ASP A 25 10.03 0.99 -7.53
N GLN A 26 9.14 0.03 -7.24
CA GLN A 26 7.84 -0.06 -7.90
C GLN A 26 6.94 1.13 -7.54
N PHE A 27 6.98 1.65 -6.31
CA PHE A 27 6.29 2.89 -5.94
C PHE A 27 6.75 4.09 -6.79
N SER A 28 8.05 4.21 -7.09
CA SER A 28 8.56 5.22 -8.04
C SER A 28 8.00 5.03 -9.45
N GLN A 29 7.79 3.80 -9.91
CA GLN A 29 7.18 3.51 -11.21
C GLN A 29 5.71 3.94 -11.25
N ILE A 30 4.94 3.70 -10.19
CA ILE A 30 3.54 4.16 -10.07
C ILE A 30 3.49 5.69 -10.07
N GLN A 31 4.39 6.34 -9.32
CA GLN A 31 4.52 7.80 -9.34
C GLN A 31 4.95 8.35 -10.70
N THR A 32 5.67 7.58 -11.51
CA THR A 32 6.09 7.98 -12.87
C THR A 32 4.97 7.79 -13.89
N LEU A 33 4.16 6.73 -13.78
CA LEU A 33 2.94 6.51 -14.55
C LEU A 33 1.96 7.71 -14.43
N LYS A 34 1.99 8.38 -13.28
CA LYS A 34 1.29 9.62 -12.93
C LYS A 34 1.53 10.79 -13.90
N ARG A 35 2.68 10.85 -14.59
CA ARG A 35 3.04 12.06 -15.39
C ARG A 35 2.23 12.20 -16.69
N ILE A 36 1.47 11.18 -17.10
CA ILE A 36 0.92 11.12 -18.47
C ILE A 36 -0.62 11.22 -18.52
N ARG A 37 -1.38 10.82 -17.48
CA ARG A 37 -2.85 10.67 -17.62
C ARG A 37 -3.72 11.20 -16.49
N GLU A 38 -3.44 10.92 -15.21
CA GLU A 38 -4.37 11.23 -14.11
C GLU A 38 -3.64 11.60 -12.80
N PRO A 39 -3.85 12.81 -12.24
CA PRO A 39 -3.15 13.28 -11.04
C PRO A 39 -3.55 12.53 -9.76
N ASP A 40 -4.76 11.97 -9.70
CA ASP A 40 -5.32 11.35 -8.48
C ASP A 40 -5.13 9.83 -8.41
N PHE A 41 -4.61 9.20 -9.47
CA PHE A 41 -4.50 7.74 -9.57
C PHE A 41 -3.70 7.11 -8.42
N VAL A 42 -2.58 7.74 -8.03
CA VAL A 42 -1.75 7.25 -6.89
C VAL A 42 -2.51 7.32 -5.58
N VAL A 43 -3.30 8.38 -5.36
CA VAL A 43 -4.09 8.52 -4.13
C VAL A 43 -5.19 7.48 -4.11
N GLN A 44 -5.87 7.26 -5.23
CA GLN A 44 -6.86 6.20 -5.35
C GLN A 44 -6.26 4.82 -5.12
N LEU A 45 -5.10 4.52 -5.70
CA LEU A 45 -4.43 3.24 -5.53
C LEU A 45 -4.01 3.00 -4.08
N ILE A 46 -3.44 4.00 -3.41
CA ILE A 46 -3.10 3.93 -1.98
C ILE A 46 -4.37 3.68 -1.15
N ASN A 47 -5.45 4.41 -1.43
CA ASN A 47 -6.72 4.22 -0.72
C ASN A 47 -7.29 2.82 -0.94
N THR A 48 -7.28 2.31 -2.17
CA THR A 48 -7.72 0.94 -2.46
C THR A 48 -6.88 -0.08 -1.72
N TYR A 49 -5.55 0.06 -1.74
CA TYR A 49 -4.63 -0.82 -1.02
C TYR A 49 -4.91 -0.82 0.49
N LEU A 50 -5.13 0.35 1.10
CA LEU A 50 -5.44 0.46 2.52
C LEU A 50 -6.75 -0.24 2.88
N VAL A 51 -7.81 -0.04 2.08
CA VAL A 51 -9.11 -0.70 2.28
C VAL A 51 -9.00 -2.21 2.14
N ASP A 52 -8.27 -2.70 1.14
CA ASP A 52 -8.05 -4.12 0.93
C ASP A 52 -7.26 -4.74 2.09
N MET A 53 -6.23 -4.05 2.59
CA MET A 53 -5.45 -4.50 3.74
C MET A 53 -6.25 -4.50 5.05
N GLU A 54 -7.06 -3.48 5.31
CA GLU A 54 -7.97 -3.46 6.47
C GLU A 54 -8.96 -4.62 6.43
N THR A 55 -9.52 -4.92 5.26
CA THR A 55 -10.43 -6.06 5.06
C THR A 55 -9.69 -7.37 5.32
N LEU A 56 -8.48 -7.53 4.77
CA LEU A 56 -7.68 -8.73 4.92
C LEU A 56 -7.27 -8.98 6.37
N ILE A 57 -6.82 -7.96 7.09
CA ILE A 57 -6.46 -8.04 8.51
C ILE A 57 -7.69 -8.38 9.36
N SER A 58 -8.85 -7.81 9.03
CA SER A 58 -10.12 -8.10 9.72
C SER A 58 -10.53 -9.55 9.51
N GLU A 59 -10.47 -10.06 8.29
CA GLU A 59 -10.74 -11.48 8.00
C GLU A 59 -9.76 -12.39 8.74
N LEU A 60 -8.47 -12.05 8.73
CA LEU A 60 -7.43 -12.84 9.40
C LEU A 60 -7.62 -12.90 10.92
N THR A 61 -8.07 -11.80 11.54
CA THR A 61 -8.43 -11.75 12.97
C THR A 61 -9.61 -12.67 13.27
N ILE A 62 -10.66 -12.65 12.45
CA ILE A 62 -11.83 -13.54 12.59
C ILE A 62 -11.44 -15.01 12.45
N PHE A 63 -10.56 -15.34 11.50
CA PHE A 63 -10.06 -16.71 11.35
C PHE A 63 -9.15 -17.14 12.50
N SER A 64 -8.35 -16.24 13.07
CA SER A 64 -7.45 -16.54 14.19
C SER A 64 -8.19 -16.80 15.50
N ASP A 65 -9.36 -16.17 15.71
CA ASP A 65 -10.20 -16.41 16.89
C ASP A 65 -11.09 -17.67 16.75
N SER A 66 -11.07 -18.33 15.58
CA SER A 66 -11.81 -19.57 15.35
C SER A 66 -11.02 -20.80 15.85
N LEU A 67 -11.71 -21.72 16.54
CA LEU A 67 -11.12 -22.96 17.09
C LEU A 67 -10.65 -23.97 16.03
N ASP A 68 -11.06 -23.79 14.77
CA ASP A 68 -10.74 -24.65 13.63
C ASP A 68 -10.17 -23.78 12.50
N VAL A 69 -8.93 -23.35 12.71
CA VAL A 69 -8.22 -22.44 11.80
C VAL A 69 -7.95 -23.15 10.48
N ASP A 70 -8.66 -22.76 9.42
CA ASP A 70 -8.38 -23.25 8.06
C ASP A 70 -7.10 -22.59 7.51
N PHE A 71 -5.98 -23.28 7.72
CA PHE A 71 -4.66 -22.88 7.21
C PHE A 71 -4.60 -22.75 5.68
N SER A 72 -5.50 -23.41 4.94
CA SER A 72 -5.56 -23.27 3.47
C SER A 72 -6.12 -21.91 3.08
N LYS A 73 -7.15 -21.44 3.80
CA LYS A 73 -7.74 -20.12 3.61
C LYS A 73 -6.81 -19.00 4.06
N LEU A 74 -6.09 -19.21 5.17
CA LEU A 74 -5.02 -18.32 5.64
C LEU A 74 -3.87 -18.21 4.64
N ALA A 75 -3.43 -19.32 4.05
CA ALA A 75 -2.40 -19.31 3.01
C ALA A 75 -2.84 -18.57 1.75
N LEU A 76 -4.12 -18.68 1.38
CA LEU A 76 -4.70 -17.99 0.22
C LEU A 76 -4.82 -16.47 0.49
N LEU A 77 -5.23 -16.08 1.69
CA LEU A 77 -5.24 -14.68 2.15
C LEU A 77 -3.82 -14.10 2.19
N ALA A 78 -2.85 -14.81 2.76
CA ALA A 78 -1.46 -14.36 2.78
C ALA A 78 -0.86 -14.22 1.37
N ARG A 79 -1.23 -15.10 0.44
CA ARG A 79 -0.82 -15.01 -0.97
C ARG A 79 -1.45 -13.81 -1.67
N ASN A 80 -2.71 -13.51 -1.38
CA ASN A 80 -3.40 -12.34 -1.91
C ASN A 80 -2.80 -11.05 -1.32
N ALA A 81 -2.53 -11.00 -0.01
CA ALA A 81 -1.82 -9.90 0.63
C ALA A 81 -0.46 -9.64 -0.01
N LYS A 82 0.30 -10.71 -0.28
CA LYS A 82 1.62 -10.63 -0.93
C LYS A 82 1.53 -10.17 -2.39
N GLY A 83 0.45 -10.50 -3.09
CA GLY A 83 0.17 -9.99 -4.43
C GLY A 83 -0.23 -8.50 -4.41
N LEU A 84 -0.97 -8.09 -3.38
CA LEU A 84 -1.38 -6.71 -3.14
C LEU A 84 -0.25 -5.83 -2.62
N SER A 85 0.77 -6.40 -1.96
CA SER A 85 1.96 -5.69 -1.46
C SER A 85 3.20 -5.82 -2.37
N ALA A 86 3.04 -6.37 -3.58
CA ALA A 86 4.08 -6.44 -4.60
C ALA A 86 4.21 -5.10 -5.40
N TRP A 87 4.28 -4.00 -4.66
CA TRP A 87 4.50 -2.63 -5.14
C TRP A 87 5.55 -1.93 -4.28
#